data_AF-K8WLX9-F1
#
_entry.id   AF-K8WLX9-F1
#
_cell.length_a   1.000
_cell.length_b   1.000
_cell.length_c   1.000
_cell.angle_alpha   90.00
_cell.angle_beta   90.00
_cell.angle_gamma   90.00
#
_symmetry.space_group_name_H-M   'P 1'
#
loop_
_entity.id
_entity.type
_entity.pdbx_description
1 polymer ?
#
loop_
_entity_poly.entity_id
_entity_poly.type
_entity_poly.pdbx_seq_one_letter_code
_entity_poly.pdbx_strand_id
1 'polypeptide(L)'
;MSFGRNCEQYWDHANWVPVNVLVDEWCKLDKVCKEAKKMAILSACERGHVNYMRSDGKTWDDPINDLYGRGILLIDKESFLVWASQFNDPNVPTKNITTREKNNLNSVIGALLLILLREKEFWNQTSVINEMNNIFSDLEPFSKRNLEKIFPQAKSALKEKGYDFDELMLAHEKKNSPF
;
A
#
# COMPACT_ATOMS: atom_id res chain seq x y z
N MET A 1 7.07 26.63 5.43
CA MET A 1 7.34 25.21 5.78
C MET A 1 6.79 24.34 4.67
N SER A 2 7.59 23.41 4.14
CA SER A 2 7.12 22.40 3.19
C SER A 2 6.95 21.09 3.96
N PHE A 3 5.73 20.60 4.08
CA PHE A 3 5.47 19.29 4.70
C PHE A 3 5.84 18.20 3.69
N GLY A 4 6.74 17.28 4.08
CA GLY A 4 7.14 16.17 3.23
C GLY A 4 5.95 15.27 2.87
N ARG A 5 5.89 14.78 1.63
CA ARG A 5 4.78 13.94 1.13
C ARG A 5 4.78 12.52 1.69
N ASN A 6 5.84 12.09 2.39
CA ASN A 6 5.89 10.76 2.96
C ASN A 6 5.15 10.73 4.31
N CYS A 7 4.07 9.97 4.39
CA CYS A 7 3.29 9.81 5.62
C CYS A 7 3.99 8.90 6.64
N GLU A 8 4.91 8.03 6.20
CA GLU A 8 5.62 7.05 7.04
C GLU A 8 6.33 7.73 8.22
N GLN A 9 6.98 8.87 8.00
CA GLN A 9 7.67 9.61 9.07
C GLN A 9 6.72 10.07 10.20
N TYR A 10 5.46 10.40 9.88
CA TYR A 10 4.48 10.81 10.88
C TYR A 10 3.86 9.60 11.56
N TRP A 11 3.69 8.51 10.81
CA TRP A 11 3.21 7.23 11.33
C TRP A 11 4.16 6.67 12.39
N ASP A 12 5.48 6.74 12.16
CA ASP A 12 6.49 6.27 13.10
C ASP A 12 6.40 7.00 14.46
N HIS A 13 6.04 8.29 14.44
CA HIS A 13 5.86 9.11 15.66
C HIS A 13 4.46 9.04 16.28
N ALA A 14 3.48 8.40 15.65
CA ALA A 14 2.14 8.25 16.22
C ALA A 14 2.11 7.07 17.19
N ASN A 15 1.95 7.35 18.49
CA ASN A 15 1.85 6.30 19.52
C ASN A 15 0.41 5.79 19.68
N TRP A 16 -0.58 6.68 19.53
CA TRP A 16 -1.99 6.39 19.75
C TRP A 16 -2.77 6.56 18.46
N VAL A 17 -3.47 5.52 18.03
CA VAL A 17 -4.08 5.46 16.69
C VAL A 17 -5.52 4.95 16.76
N PRO A 18 -6.47 5.52 16.00
CA PRO A 18 -7.83 4.98 15.90
C PRO A 18 -7.83 3.57 15.28
N VAL A 19 -8.73 2.71 15.75
CA VAL A 19 -8.87 1.32 15.26
C VAL A 19 -9.04 1.26 13.73
N ASN A 20 -9.85 2.15 13.15
CA ASN A 20 -10.09 2.15 11.70
C ASN A 20 -8.81 2.39 10.89
N VAL A 21 -7.90 3.22 11.38
CA VAL A 21 -6.64 3.50 10.68
C VAL A 21 -5.73 2.27 10.70
N LEU A 22 -5.65 1.57 11.84
CA LEU A 22 -4.90 0.31 11.95
C LEU A 22 -5.46 -0.76 11.02
N VAL A 23 -6.78 -0.90 10.99
CA VAL A 23 -7.47 -1.90 10.17
C VAL A 23 -7.37 -1.56 8.68
N ASP A 24 -7.46 -0.28 8.31
CA ASP A 24 -7.30 0.18 6.93
C ASP A 24 -5.90 -0.12 6.40
N GLU A 25 -4.85 0.10 7.19
CA GLU A 25 -3.49 -0.27 6.78
C GLU A 25 -3.32 -1.80 6.72
N TRP A 26 -3.90 -2.54 7.66
CA TRP A 26 -3.70 -3.98 7.75
C TRP A 26 -4.54 -4.80 6.76
N CYS A 27 -5.64 -4.25 6.23
CA CYS A 27 -6.57 -4.94 5.34
C CYS A 27 -6.83 -4.22 3.99
N LYS A 28 -6.29 -3.02 3.79
CA LYS A 28 -6.46 -2.23 2.56
C LYS A 28 -7.92 -2.04 2.15
N LEU A 29 -8.40 -2.76 1.13
CA LEU A 29 -9.78 -2.63 0.61
C LEU A 29 -10.68 -3.83 0.95
N ASP A 30 -10.15 -4.89 1.56
CA ASP A 30 -10.92 -6.09 1.89
C ASP A 30 -11.85 -5.86 3.09
N LYS A 31 -13.15 -5.74 2.81
CA LYS A 31 -14.19 -5.52 3.83
C LYS A 31 -14.28 -6.65 4.85
N VAL A 32 -14.10 -7.91 4.44
CA VAL A 32 -14.22 -9.07 5.33
C VAL A 32 -13.03 -9.10 6.28
N CYS A 33 -11.82 -8.88 5.75
CA CYS A 33 -10.61 -8.71 6.57
C CYS A 33 -10.81 -7.57 7.58
N LYS A 34 -11.32 -6.42 7.14
CA LYS A 34 -11.52 -5.26 8.02
C LYS A 34 -12.42 -5.59 9.20
N GLU A 35 -13.58 -6.19 8.94
CA GLU A 35 -14.52 -6.56 9.99
C GLU A 35 -13.91 -7.59 10.96
N ALA A 36 -13.26 -8.64 10.43
CA ALA A 36 -12.63 -9.66 11.26
C ALA A 36 -11.53 -9.08 12.18
N LYS A 37 -10.61 -8.30 11.61
CA LYS A 37 -9.49 -7.73 12.38
C LYS A 37 -9.93 -6.63 13.34
N LYS A 38 -10.95 -5.84 12.98
CA LYS A 38 -11.60 -4.91 13.91
C LYS A 38 -12.10 -5.64 15.15
N MET A 39 -12.91 -6.69 14.98
CA MET A 39 -13.45 -7.44 16.11
C MET A 39 -12.36 -8.11 16.94
N ALA A 40 -11.28 -8.57 16.31
CA ALA A 40 -10.12 -9.12 17.00
C ALA A 40 -9.40 -8.06 17.87
N ILE A 41 -9.20 -6.85 17.35
CA ILE A 41 -8.59 -5.73 18.10
C ILE A 41 -9.44 -5.35 19.31
N LEU A 42 -10.76 -5.19 19.13
CA LEU A 42 -11.67 -4.84 20.24
C LEU A 42 -11.63 -5.91 21.33
N SER A 43 -11.67 -7.19 20.94
CA SER A 43 -11.54 -8.32 21.88
C SER A 43 -10.19 -8.34 22.59
N ALA A 44 -9.10 -7.96 21.90
CA ALA A 44 -7.77 -7.89 22.50
C ALA A 44 -7.65 -6.78 23.54
N CYS A 45 -8.33 -5.64 23.32
CA CYS A 45 -8.43 -4.57 24.30
C CYS A 45 -9.21 -5.03 25.54
N GLU A 46 -10.37 -5.67 25.36
CA GLU A 46 -11.17 -6.20 26.47
C GLU A 46 -10.41 -7.23 27.32
N ARG A 47 -9.50 -7.99 26.70
CA ARG A 47 -8.65 -8.99 27.38
C ARG A 47 -7.36 -8.41 27.96
N GLY A 48 -7.09 -7.12 27.78
CA GLY A 48 -5.86 -6.47 28.24
C GLY A 48 -4.59 -6.89 27.49
N HIS A 49 -4.73 -7.46 26.29
CA HIS A 49 -3.58 -7.78 25.44
C HIS A 49 -3.06 -6.57 24.66
N VAL A 50 -3.93 -5.59 24.42
CA VAL A 50 -3.63 -4.36 23.70
C VAL A 50 -4.02 -3.18 24.58
N ASN A 51 -3.09 -2.26 24.78
CA ASN A 51 -3.36 -1.07 25.56
C ASN A 51 -4.21 -0.10 24.73
N TYR A 52 -5.14 0.57 25.39
CA TYR A 52 -6.00 1.56 24.78
C TYR A 52 -6.16 2.76 25.69
N MET A 53 -6.55 3.89 25.10
CA MET A 53 -7.00 5.06 25.82
C MET A 53 -8.21 5.67 25.12
N ARG A 54 -8.83 6.62 25.80
CA ARG A 54 -9.90 7.43 25.26
C ARG A 54 -9.42 8.84 24.96
N SER A 55 -9.87 9.39 23.85
CA SER A 55 -9.54 10.77 23.45
C SER A 55 -10.33 11.84 24.19
N ASP A 56 -11.39 11.48 24.93
CA ASP A 56 -12.29 12.42 25.61
C ASP A 56 -11.87 12.82 27.03
N GLY A 57 -10.71 12.35 27.50
CA GLY A 57 -10.09 12.76 28.78
C GLY A 57 -10.79 12.25 30.03
N LYS A 58 -11.79 11.37 29.91
CA LYS A 58 -12.47 10.73 31.05
C LYS A 58 -11.66 9.55 31.59
N THR A 59 -11.96 9.13 32.82
CA THR A 59 -11.20 8.07 33.53
C THR A 59 -12.00 6.83 33.90
N TRP A 60 -13.32 6.81 33.64
CA TRP A 60 -14.18 5.65 33.92
C TRP A 60 -14.14 4.63 32.78
N ASP A 61 -14.25 3.34 33.07
CA ASP A 61 -14.18 2.30 32.04
C ASP A 61 -15.55 2.05 31.39
N ASP A 62 -15.81 2.68 30.25
CA ASP A 62 -16.92 2.30 29.36
C ASP A 62 -16.53 1.03 28.57
N PRO A 63 -17.49 0.19 28.14
CA PRO A 63 -17.21 -0.95 27.26
C PRO A 63 -16.43 -0.55 26.00
N ILE A 64 -15.47 -1.38 25.59
CA ILE A 64 -14.61 -1.12 24.42
C ILE A 64 -15.43 -0.87 23.15
N ASN A 65 -16.48 -1.65 22.95
CA ASN A 65 -17.39 -1.50 21.81
C ASN A 65 -18.07 -0.12 21.78
N ASP A 66 -18.42 0.44 22.93
CA ASP A 66 -19.02 1.77 23.03
C ASP A 66 -17.98 2.88 22.77
N LEU A 67 -16.76 2.71 23.28
CA LEU A 67 -15.64 3.62 22.99
C LEU A 67 -15.35 3.66 21.49
N TYR A 68 -15.33 2.50 20.84
CA TYR A 68 -15.14 2.38 19.40
C TYR A 68 -16.31 2.99 18.62
N GLY A 69 -17.56 2.66 18.98
CA GLY A 69 -18.75 3.18 18.31
C GLY A 69 -18.87 4.71 18.39
N ARG A 70 -18.35 5.31 19.45
CA ARG A 70 -18.27 6.77 19.63
C ARG A 70 -17.06 7.42 18.95
N GLY A 71 -16.16 6.62 18.37
CA GLY A 71 -14.96 7.12 17.68
C GLY A 71 -13.91 7.73 18.62
N ILE A 72 -13.92 7.37 19.91
CA ILE A 72 -13.00 7.91 20.92
C ILE A 72 -11.95 6.90 21.40
N LEU A 73 -12.04 5.65 20.94
CA LEU A 73 -11.07 4.61 21.24
C LEU A 73 -9.77 4.81 20.45
N LEU A 74 -8.66 4.97 21.16
CA LEU A 74 -7.32 5.03 20.61
C LEU A 74 -6.51 3.83 21.10
N ILE A 75 -5.78 3.21 20.19
CA ILE A 75 -4.98 2.03 20.43
C ILE A 75 -3.52 2.43 20.54
N ASP A 76 -2.83 1.91 21.54
CA ASP A 76 -1.38 2.02 21.63
C ASP A 76 -0.72 1.15 20.55
N LYS A 77 0.06 1.79 19.67
CA LYS A 77 0.65 1.16 18.49
C LYS A 77 1.62 0.05 18.87
N GLU A 78 2.43 0.23 19.91
CA GLU A 78 3.46 -0.73 20.29
C GLU A 78 2.85 -2.04 20.83
N SER A 79 1.93 -1.95 21.79
CA SER A 79 1.23 -3.12 22.32
C SER A 79 0.40 -3.84 21.24
N PHE A 80 -0.23 -3.10 20.32
CA PHE A 80 -0.88 -3.68 19.16
C PHE A 80 0.07 -4.49 18.28
N LEU A 81 1.24 -3.95 17.92
CA LEU A 81 2.21 -4.65 17.07
C LEU A 81 2.75 -5.92 17.75
N VAL A 82 3.02 -5.87 19.05
CA VAL A 82 3.43 -7.05 19.83
C VAL A 82 2.35 -8.12 19.81
N TRP A 83 1.09 -7.75 20.05
CA TRP A 83 -0.04 -8.68 19.97
C TRP A 83 -0.23 -9.24 18.55
N ALA A 84 -0.21 -8.37 17.54
CA ALA A 84 -0.44 -8.75 16.14
C ALA A 84 0.65 -9.70 15.60
N SER A 85 1.88 -9.62 16.10
CA SER A 85 2.99 -10.51 15.72
C SER A 85 2.73 -11.99 16.05
N GLN A 86 1.75 -12.30 16.89
CA GLN A 86 1.36 -13.68 17.20
C GLN A 86 0.61 -14.35 16.04
N PHE A 87 0.05 -13.57 15.11
CA PHE A 87 -0.74 -14.06 13.97
C PHE A 87 0.10 -14.21 12.70
N ASN A 88 1.41 -14.45 12.85
CA ASN A 88 2.38 -14.51 11.74
C ASN A 88 1.83 -15.26 10.52
N ASP A 89 1.71 -14.55 9.42
CA ASP A 89 1.93 -15.15 8.11
C ASP A 89 3.45 -15.34 8.00
N PRO A 90 3.94 -16.60 7.94
CA PRO A 90 5.38 -16.91 7.95
C PRO A 90 6.13 -16.31 6.75
N ASN A 91 5.43 -15.72 5.79
CA ASN A 91 5.99 -15.14 4.57
C ASN A 91 5.96 -13.60 4.54
N VAL A 92 5.51 -12.90 5.59
CA VAL A 92 5.53 -11.42 5.58
C VAL A 92 6.98 -10.94 5.58
N PRO A 93 7.40 -10.11 4.60
CA PRO A 93 8.72 -9.52 4.61
C PRO A 93 8.90 -8.64 5.86
N THR A 94 9.77 -9.07 6.77
CA THR A 94 10.07 -8.35 8.03
C THR A 94 10.97 -7.13 7.83
N LYS A 95 11.54 -6.96 6.64
CA LYS A 95 12.38 -5.81 6.29
C LYS A 95 11.61 -4.88 5.34
N ASN A 96 11.51 -3.62 5.74
CA ASN A 96 11.08 -2.56 4.84
C ASN A 96 12.03 -2.49 3.65
N ILE A 97 11.45 -2.44 2.44
CA ILE A 97 12.20 -2.22 1.21
C ILE A 97 12.88 -0.85 1.30
N THR A 98 14.21 -0.82 1.20
CA THR A 98 14.98 0.43 1.22
C THR A 98 14.65 1.30 0.00
N THR A 99 14.93 2.61 0.09
CA THR A 99 14.77 3.53 -1.06
C THR A 99 15.51 3.04 -2.30
N ARG A 100 16.72 2.46 -2.12
CA ARG A 100 17.52 1.90 -3.21
C ARG A 100 16.85 0.69 -3.85
N GLU A 101 16.34 -0.24 -3.04
CA GLU A 101 15.63 -1.42 -3.53
C GLU A 101 14.34 -1.03 -4.25
N LYS A 102 13.60 -0.05 -3.71
CA LYS A 102 12.40 0.51 -4.33
C LYS A 102 12.70 1.14 -5.69
N ASN A 103 13.78 1.92 -5.79
CA ASN A 103 14.21 2.50 -7.07
C ASN A 103 14.62 1.41 -8.08
N ASN A 104 15.34 0.38 -7.64
CA ASN A 104 15.69 -0.74 -8.50
C ASN A 104 14.45 -1.49 -9.01
N LEU A 105 13.47 -1.77 -8.14
CA LEU A 105 12.19 -2.38 -8.52
C LEU A 105 11.43 -1.51 -9.54
N ASN A 106 11.38 -0.20 -9.31
CA ASN A 106 10.79 0.75 -10.24
C ASN A 106 11.47 0.70 -11.62
N SER A 107 12.81 0.65 -11.68
CA SER A 107 13.51 0.51 -12.96
C SER A 107 13.19 -0.82 -13.66
N VAL A 108 13.08 -1.92 -12.92
CA VAL A 108 12.69 -3.24 -13.49
C VAL A 108 11.29 -3.17 -14.09
N ILE A 109 10.33 -2.58 -13.37
CA ILE A 109 8.96 -2.37 -13.87
C ILE A 109 8.99 -1.53 -15.15
N GLY A 110 9.77 -0.45 -15.18
CA GLY A 110 9.91 0.41 -16.35
C GLY A 110 10.47 -0.34 -17.56
N ALA A 111 11.50 -1.18 -17.36
CA ALA A 111 12.12 -1.96 -18.42
C ALA A 111 11.17 -3.02 -18.97
N LEU A 112 10.46 -3.76 -18.11
CA LEU A 112 9.47 -4.76 -18.54
C LEU A 112 8.32 -4.12 -19.31
N LEU A 113 7.82 -2.97 -18.83
CA LEU A 113 6.80 -2.21 -19.53
C LEU A 113 7.29 -1.76 -20.92
N LEU A 114 8.54 -1.33 -21.03
CA LEU A 114 9.14 -0.92 -22.31
C LEU A 114 9.22 -2.10 -23.28
N ILE A 115 9.69 -3.26 -22.83
CA ILE A 115 9.79 -4.48 -23.63
C ILE A 115 8.40 -4.88 -24.13
N LEU A 116 7.42 -4.94 -23.23
CA LEU A 116 6.08 -5.41 -23.55
C LEU A 116 5.35 -4.48 -24.53
N LEU A 117 5.50 -3.16 -24.38
CA LEU A 117 4.90 -2.19 -25.31
C LEU A 117 5.61 -2.13 -26.66
N ARG A 118 6.90 -2.53 -26.74
CA ARG A 118 7.60 -2.70 -28.03
C ARG A 118 7.15 -3.94 -28.77
N GLU A 119 6.83 -5.02 -28.06
CA GLU A 119 6.35 -6.25 -28.70
C GLU A 119 4.89 -6.15 -29.17
N LYS A 120 4.10 -5.25 -28.57
CA LYS A 120 2.65 -5.13 -28.82
C LYS A 120 2.33 -3.78 -29.47
N GLU A 121 2.25 -3.79 -30.80
CA GLU A 121 2.22 -2.62 -31.69
C GLU A 121 1.11 -1.56 -31.43
N PHE A 122 0.10 -1.85 -30.60
CA PHE A 122 -0.98 -0.91 -30.26
C PHE A 122 -1.31 -0.85 -28.78
N TRP A 123 -0.46 -1.44 -27.95
CA TRP A 123 -0.71 -1.45 -26.52
C TRP A 123 -0.21 -0.16 -25.90
N ASN A 124 -0.95 0.31 -24.92
CA ASN A 124 -0.52 1.37 -24.03
C ASN A 124 -0.59 0.86 -22.59
N GLN A 125 -0.19 1.71 -21.64
CA GLN A 125 -0.20 1.34 -20.22
C GLN A 125 -1.58 0.90 -19.71
N THR A 126 -2.67 1.50 -20.22
CA THR A 126 -4.02 1.08 -19.87
C THR A 126 -4.33 -0.29 -20.42
N SER A 127 -3.92 -0.60 -21.66
CA SER A 127 -4.07 -1.94 -22.24
C SER A 127 -3.40 -3.01 -21.37
N VAL A 128 -2.19 -2.73 -20.86
CA VAL A 128 -1.47 -3.63 -19.96
C VAL A 128 -2.24 -3.90 -18.67
N ILE A 129 -2.74 -2.84 -18.02
CA ILE A 129 -3.52 -2.98 -16.78
C ILE A 129 -4.80 -3.79 -17.02
N ASN A 130 -5.51 -3.51 -18.11
CA ASN A 130 -6.73 -4.23 -18.45
C ASN A 130 -6.44 -5.71 -18.68
N GLU A 131 -5.36 -6.04 -19.39
CA GLU A 131 -4.99 -7.43 -19.60
C GLU A 131 -4.60 -8.13 -18.29
N MET A 132 -3.83 -7.48 -17.42
CA MET A 132 -3.52 -8.04 -16.11
C MET A 132 -4.80 -8.35 -15.32
N ASN A 133 -5.77 -7.44 -15.31
CA ASN A 133 -7.06 -7.69 -14.66
C ASN A 133 -7.87 -8.82 -15.32
N ASN A 134 -7.74 -9.00 -16.64
CA ASN A 134 -8.36 -10.13 -17.32
C ASN A 134 -7.70 -11.47 -16.94
N ILE A 135 -6.37 -11.53 -16.89
CA ILE A 135 -5.60 -12.74 -16.54
C ILE A 135 -5.87 -13.14 -15.08
N PHE A 136 -5.95 -12.16 -14.18
CA PHE A 136 -6.15 -12.37 -12.75
C PHE A 136 -7.60 -12.06 -12.33
N SER A 137 -8.58 -12.46 -13.14
CA SER A 137 -10.00 -12.10 -12.96
C SER A 137 -10.59 -12.57 -11.63
N ASP A 138 -10.02 -13.65 -11.06
CA ASP A 138 -10.50 -14.27 -9.82
C ASP A 138 -9.87 -13.66 -8.56
N LEU A 139 -8.99 -12.66 -8.73
CA LEU A 139 -8.30 -11.98 -7.64
C LEU A 139 -8.74 -10.51 -7.54
N GLU A 140 -8.32 -9.83 -6.46
CA GLU A 140 -8.55 -8.39 -6.34
C GLU A 140 -7.93 -7.65 -7.53
N PRO A 141 -8.70 -6.82 -8.25
CA PRO A 141 -8.22 -6.17 -9.45
C PRO A 141 -7.10 -5.17 -9.13
N PHE A 142 -6.09 -5.15 -10.00
CA PHE A 142 -5.05 -4.14 -9.97
C PHE A 142 -5.67 -2.75 -10.11
N SER A 143 -5.44 -1.91 -9.09
CA SER A 143 -5.93 -0.53 -9.08
C SER A 143 -5.26 0.30 -10.17
N LYS A 144 -6.05 0.66 -11.19
CA LYS A 144 -5.62 1.54 -12.27
C LYS A 144 -5.01 2.84 -11.75
N ARG A 145 -5.68 3.51 -10.80
CA ARG A 145 -5.21 4.76 -10.19
C ARG A 145 -3.87 4.60 -9.48
N ASN A 146 -3.62 3.45 -8.85
CA ASN A 146 -2.34 3.20 -8.18
C ASN A 146 -1.24 2.91 -9.20
N LEU A 147 -1.49 2.05 -10.18
CA LEU A 147 -0.51 1.72 -11.21
C LEU A 147 -0.15 2.92 -12.09
N GLU A 148 -1.12 3.79 -12.41
CA GLU A 148 -0.87 5.07 -13.10
C GLU A 148 0.04 6.01 -12.30
N LYS A 149 0.11 5.89 -10.97
CA LYS A 149 1.09 6.63 -10.15
C LYS A 149 2.47 5.96 -10.13
N ILE A 150 2.52 4.63 -10.24
CA ILE A 150 3.77 3.85 -10.22
C ILE A 150 4.49 3.95 -11.56
N PHE A 151 3.80 3.91 -12.70
CA PHE A 151 4.45 3.94 -14.01
C PHE A 151 5.33 5.19 -14.25
N PRO A 152 4.94 6.42 -13.87
CA PRO A 152 5.83 7.57 -13.95
C PRO A 152 7.09 7.41 -13.09
N GLN A 153 6.97 6.84 -11.88
CA GLN A 153 8.12 6.58 -11.00
C GLN A 153 9.06 5.52 -11.62
N ALA A 154 8.47 4.48 -12.22
CA ALA A 154 9.18 3.44 -12.94
C ALA A 154 9.96 4.00 -14.15
N LYS A 155 9.32 4.85 -14.96
CA LYS A 155 9.97 5.56 -16.07
C LYS A 155 11.10 6.46 -15.60
N SER A 156 10.89 7.25 -14.55
CA SER A 156 11.93 8.12 -14.00
C SER A 156 13.13 7.32 -13.50
N ALA A 157 12.88 6.27 -12.73
CA ALA A 157 13.94 5.40 -12.22
C ALA A 157 14.68 4.65 -13.35
N LEU A 158 14.00 4.34 -14.46
CA LEU A 158 14.64 3.77 -15.64
C LEU A 158 15.52 4.81 -16.37
N LYS A 159 15.05 6.06 -16.48
CA LYS A 159 15.81 7.18 -17.05
C LYS A 159 17.08 7.48 -16.27
N GLU A 160 17.03 7.41 -14.93
CA GLU A 160 18.23 7.54 -14.08
C GLU A 160 19.30 6.47 -14.36
N LYS A 161 18.90 5.31 -14.94
CA LYS A 161 19.83 4.27 -15.40
C LYS A 161 20.27 4.44 -16.87
N GLY A 162 19.94 5.56 -17.50
CA GLY A 162 20.34 5.89 -18.86
C GLY A 162 19.38 5.44 -19.96
N TYR A 163 18.18 4.98 -19.62
CA TYR A 163 17.18 4.51 -20.58
C TYR A 163 15.93 5.39 -20.50
N ASP A 164 15.82 6.39 -21.38
CA ASP A 164 14.62 7.22 -21.46
C ASP A 164 13.49 6.46 -22.16
N PHE A 165 12.42 6.17 -21.41
CA PHE A 165 11.30 5.37 -21.88
C PHE A 165 10.63 5.98 -23.12
N ASP A 166 10.35 7.28 -23.10
CA ASP A 166 9.54 7.93 -24.12
C ASP A 166 10.36 8.13 -25.40
N GLU A 167 11.64 8.47 -25.28
CA GLU A 167 12.58 8.51 -26.43
C GLU A 167 12.71 7.13 -27.09
N LEU A 168 12.81 6.07 -26.28
CA LEU A 168 12.96 4.69 -26.75
C LEU A 168 11.71 4.13 -27.41
N MET A 169 10.51 4.60 -27.03
CA MET A 169 9.26 4.27 -27.70
C MET A 169 9.10 5.03 -29.03
N LEU A 170 9.37 6.34 -29.04
CA LEU A 170 9.33 7.14 -30.27
C LEU A 170 10.30 6.62 -31.35
N ALA A 171 11.50 6.20 -30.95
CA ALA A 171 12.46 5.58 -31.86
C ALA A 171 11.95 4.25 -32.43
N HIS A 172 11.17 3.50 -31.66
CA HIS A 172 10.59 2.23 -32.09
C HIS A 172 9.42 2.44 -33.07
N GLU A 173 8.51 3.36 -32.78
CA GLU A 173 7.40 3.73 -33.66
C GLU A 173 7.89 4.22 -35.03
N LYS A 174 8.93 5.07 -35.05
CA LYS A 174 9.56 5.53 -36.30
C LYS A 174 10.17 4.40 -37.12
N LYS A 175 10.66 3.34 -36.48
CA LYS A 175 11.26 2.18 -37.16
C LYS A 175 10.20 1.26 -37.77
N ASN A 176 9.01 1.21 -37.18
CA ASN A 176 7.92 0.32 -37.60
C ASN A 176 6.84 1.03 -38.42
N SER A 177 6.88 2.35 -38.58
CA SER A 177 5.95 3.08 -39.45
C SER A 177 6.27 2.75 -40.92
N PRO A 178 5.36 2.07 -41.65
CA PRO A 178 5.55 1.85 -43.08
C PRO A 178 5.38 3.21 -43.79
N PHE A 179 6.30 3.51 -44.70
CA PHE A 179 6.08 4.54 -45.72
C PHE A 179 4.93 4.15 -46.64
#